data_AF-A0A7S1RTP8-F1
#
_entry.id   AF-A0A7S1RTP8-F1
#
_cell.length_a   1.000
_cell.length_b   1.000
_cell.length_c   1.000
_cell.angle_alpha   90.00
_cell.angle_beta   90.00
_cell.angle_gamma   90.00
#
_symmetry.space_group_name_H-M   'P 1'
#
loop_
_entity.id
_entity.type
_entity.pdbx_description
1 polymer ?
#
loop_
_entity_poly.entity_id
_entity_poly.type
_entity_poly.pdbx_seq_one_letter_code
_entity_poly.pdbx_strand_id
1 'polypeptide(L)'
;VARARGGAFAAWWRELVAEAPNLVADLHARSAAVPQQLGLAGEAPDVCVPVLRLLREAEASGKWPGISKGREKVILESTLSEHGGGGGSFTVGSMPGHLEEPAGNALFPDLVRCAFELEKALMPGRAPSSTIAINKRAQFLPHVDSGAGAGQGISLIVGLGDYVGGELVVEGTRHDIRYTPLEFCGWTQRHWTLPFDGERFSLVWFTPRGCEGK
;
A
#
# COMPACT_ATOMS: atom_id res chain seq x y z
N VAL A 1 -21.57 2.60 27.84
CA VAL A 1 -21.07 3.97 28.13
C VAL A 1 -19.79 3.86 28.95
N ALA A 2 -18.64 4.15 28.34
CA ALA A 2 -17.45 4.74 28.99
C ALA A 2 -16.35 4.94 27.94
N ARG A 3 -16.13 6.20 27.56
CA ARG A 3 -14.98 6.68 26.79
C ARG A 3 -13.71 6.56 27.65
N ALA A 4 -12.67 5.92 27.15
CA ALA A 4 -11.29 6.14 27.60
C ALA A 4 -10.58 6.93 26.49
N ARG A 5 -10.60 8.28 26.56
CA ARG A 5 -9.56 9.16 27.12
C ARG A 5 -8.24 9.08 26.33
N GLY A 6 -8.05 10.07 25.45
CA GLY A 6 -6.86 10.31 24.62
C GLY A 6 -5.58 10.70 25.36
N GLY A 7 -5.19 9.93 26.39
CA GLY A 7 -3.90 10.02 27.05
C GLY A 7 -2.94 8.87 26.72
N ALA A 8 -3.46 7.74 26.24
CA ALA A 8 -2.65 6.54 25.93
C ALA A 8 -1.77 6.71 24.69
N PHE A 9 -2.17 7.54 23.74
CA PHE A 9 -1.45 7.73 22.46
C PHE A 9 -0.09 8.41 22.64
N ALA A 10 -0.01 9.47 23.46
CA ALA A 10 1.25 10.20 23.68
C ALA A 10 2.26 9.42 24.55
N ALA A 11 1.79 8.46 25.36
CA ALA A 11 2.65 7.54 26.11
C ALA A 11 3.18 6.43 25.18
N TRP A 12 2.29 5.80 24.42
CA TRP A 12 2.62 4.79 23.43
C TRP A 12 3.56 5.31 22.31
N TRP A 13 3.33 6.54 21.82
CA TRP A 13 4.20 7.21 20.84
C TRP A 13 5.61 7.46 21.38
N ARG A 14 5.75 7.84 22.66
CA ARG A 14 7.06 8.05 23.28
C ARG A 14 7.84 6.76 23.48
N GLU A 15 7.16 5.66 23.81
CA GLU A 15 7.78 4.33 23.91
C GLU A 15 8.24 3.83 22.53
N LEU A 16 7.42 4.03 21.48
CA LEU A 16 7.75 3.56 20.13
C LEU A 16 8.88 4.36 19.44
N VAL A 17 8.89 5.69 19.62
CA VAL A 17 9.98 6.56 19.16
C VAL A 17 11.29 6.26 19.90
N ALA A 18 11.22 5.80 21.16
CA ALA A 18 12.39 5.39 21.92
C ALA A 18 12.97 4.03 21.44
N GLU A 19 12.15 3.15 20.87
CA GLU A 19 12.57 1.82 20.41
C GLU A 19 12.98 1.74 18.93
N ALA A 20 12.61 2.71 18.08
CA ALA A 20 12.88 2.65 16.63
C ALA A 20 13.58 3.88 15.98
N PRO A 21 14.53 4.57 16.64
CA PRO A 21 15.19 5.75 16.03
C PRO A 21 15.99 5.39 14.76
N ASN A 22 16.55 4.18 14.70
CA ASN A 22 17.33 3.73 13.54
C ASN A 22 16.47 3.48 12.31
N LEU A 23 15.21 3.07 12.48
CA LEU A 23 14.34 2.73 11.36
C LEU A 23 13.85 3.99 10.62
N VAL A 24 13.45 5.03 11.36
CA VAL A 24 13.02 6.31 10.78
C VAL A 24 14.18 7.05 10.12
N ALA A 25 15.37 7.02 10.73
CA ALA A 25 16.57 7.60 10.14
C ALA A 25 17.02 6.84 8.87
N ASP A 26 16.95 5.51 8.87
CA ASP A 26 17.28 4.67 7.71
C ASP A 26 16.30 4.91 6.54
N LEU A 27 15.00 5.09 6.83
CA LEU A 27 14.00 5.46 5.81
C LEU A 27 14.30 6.78 5.10
N HIS A 28 14.70 7.82 5.85
CA HIS A 28 15.07 9.10 5.25
C HIS A 28 16.31 8.98 4.36
N ALA A 29 17.28 8.16 4.76
CA ALA A 29 18.46 7.89 3.95
C ALA A 29 18.13 7.10 2.67
N ARG A 30 17.24 6.10 2.75
CA ARG A 30 16.82 5.27 1.61
C ARG A 30 15.89 6.02 0.64
N SER A 31 14.99 6.85 1.14
CA SER A 31 14.13 7.70 0.30
C SER A 31 14.93 8.69 -0.54
N ALA A 32 16.10 9.14 -0.05
CA ALA A 32 17.03 9.98 -0.82
C ALA A 32 17.81 9.21 -1.90
N ALA A 33 17.80 7.87 -1.86
CA ALA A 33 18.53 7.00 -2.78
C ALA A 33 17.65 6.37 -3.87
N VAL A 34 16.33 6.61 -3.88
CA VAL A 34 15.43 6.15 -4.95
C VAL A 34 15.80 6.89 -6.24
N PRO A 35 16.20 6.20 -7.33
CA PRO A 35 16.49 6.85 -8.59
C PRO A 35 15.26 7.59 -9.11
N GLN A 36 15.36 8.91 -9.21
CA GLN A 36 14.26 9.80 -9.57
C GLN A 36 13.90 9.76 -11.07
N GLN A 37 14.18 8.67 -11.79
CA GLN A 37 14.01 8.59 -13.24
C GLN A 37 13.28 7.32 -13.66
N LEU A 38 11.94 7.37 -13.58
CA LEU A 38 11.05 6.46 -14.29
C LEU A 38 10.06 7.31 -15.12
N GLY A 39 10.43 7.55 -16.39
CA GLY A 39 9.51 7.98 -17.45
C GLY A 39 9.26 9.48 -17.59
N LEU A 40 9.43 9.99 -18.82
CA LEU A 40 8.88 11.27 -19.27
C LEU A 40 7.33 11.17 -19.32
N ALA A 41 6.67 12.31 -19.16
CA ALA A 41 5.21 12.43 -19.02
C ALA A 41 4.40 11.61 -20.05
N GLY A 42 3.65 10.61 -19.55
CA GLY A 42 2.53 9.99 -20.26
C GLY A 42 2.58 8.46 -20.39
N GLU A 43 3.76 7.84 -20.40
CA GLU A 43 3.88 6.39 -20.63
C GLU A 43 4.31 5.63 -19.38
N ALA A 44 3.71 4.44 -19.20
CA ALA A 44 4.09 3.54 -18.11
C ALA A 44 5.49 2.99 -18.36
N PRO A 45 6.41 3.01 -17.38
CA PRO A 45 7.71 2.37 -17.54
C PRO A 45 7.58 0.89 -17.87
N ASP A 46 8.49 0.35 -18.70
CA ASP A 46 8.46 -1.04 -19.17
C ASP A 46 8.31 -2.07 -18.04
N VAL A 47 8.97 -1.82 -16.91
CA VAL A 47 8.91 -2.70 -15.73
C VAL A 47 7.50 -2.78 -15.13
N CYS A 48 6.71 -1.71 -15.24
CA CYS A 48 5.35 -1.63 -14.71
C CYS A 48 4.30 -2.19 -15.67
N VAL A 49 4.58 -2.25 -16.97
CA VAL A 49 3.61 -2.64 -18.01
C VAL A 49 2.97 -4.02 -17.77
N PRO A 50 3.73 -5.09 -17.43
CA PRO A 50 3.13 -6.41 -17.19
C PRO A 50 2.12 -6.42 -16.04
N VAL A 51 2.46 -5.76 -14.92
CA VAL A 51 1.58 -5.67 -13.75
C VAL A 51 0.35 -4.82 -14.05
N LEU A 52 0.52 -3.68 -14.72
CA LEU A 52 -0.58 -2.80 -15.11
C LEU A 52 -1.59 -3.52 -16.03
N ARG A 53 -1.09 -4.31 -17.00
CA ARG A 53 -1.95 -5.16 -17.85
C ARG A 53 -2.77 -6.13 -17.01
N LEU A 54 -2.14 -6.86 -16.08
CA LEU A 54 -2.81 -7.85 -15.23
C LEU A 54 -3.82 -7.22 -14.27
N LEU A 55 -3.58 -6.00 -13.79
CA LEU A 55 -4.53 -5.25 -12.98
C LEU A 55 -5.79 -4.87 -13.77
N ARG A 56 -5.61 -4.42 -15.01
CA ARG A 56 -6.72 -4.11 -15.93
C ARG A 56 -7.52 -5.37 -16.27
N GLU A 57 -6.85 -6.50 -16.50
CA GLU A 57 -7.50 -7.79 -16.71
C GLU A 57 -8.29 -8.25 -15.47
N ALA A 58 -7.71 -8.12 -14.27
CA ALA A 58 -8.37 -8.45 -13.02
C ALA A 58 -9.63 -7.59 -12.81
N GLU A 59 -9.56 -6.29 -13.09
CA GLU A 59 -10.72 -5.40 -13.07
C GLU A 59 -11.78 -5.80 -14.12
N ALA A 60 -11.38 -5.94 -15.38
CA ALA A 60 -12.29 -6.26 -16.48
C ALA A 60 -12.98 -7.62 -16.32
N SER A 61 -12.37 -8.54 -15.56
CA SER A 61 -12.95 -9.86 -15.28
C SER A 61 -14.22 -9.82 -14.42
N GLY A 62 -14.48 -8.72 -13.70
CA GLY A 62 -15.57 -8.63 -12.71
C GLY A 62 -15.34 -9.47 -11.45
N LYS A 63 -14.17 -10.11 -11.31
CA LYS A 63 -13.82 -10.97 -10.15
C LYS A 63 -13.05 -10.22 -9.06
N TRP A 64 -13.00 -8.89 -9.12
CA TRP A 64 -12.31 -8.09 -8.10
C TRP A 64 -12.89 -8.40 -6.71
N PRO A 65 -12.09 -8.83 -5.72
CA PRO A 65 -12.62 -9.25 -4.43
C PRO A 65 -13.26 -8.09 -3.67
N GLY A 66 -14.30 -8.40 -2.89
CA GLY A 66 -14.91 -7.42 -1.99
C GLY A 66 -13.95 -6.95 -0.90
N ILE A 67 -14.22 -5.75 -0.39
CA ILE A 67 -13.40 -5.14 0.65
C ILE A 67 -13.67 -5.74 2.05
N SER A 68 -12.64 -5.80 2.90
CA SER A 68 -12.86 -6.15 4.30
C SER A 68 -13.45 -4.97 5.09
N LYS A 69 -14.27 -5.26 6.11
CA LYS A 69 -14.86 -4.25 7.00
C LYS A 69 -13.84 -3.33 7.68
N GLY A 70 -12.60 -3.82 7.87
CA GLY A 70 -11.52 -3.01 8.42
C GLY A 70 -11.05 -1.95 7.43
N ARG A 71 -10.87 -2.34 6.16
CA ARG A 71 -10.38 -1.46 5.10
C ARG A 71 -11.45 -0.50 4.59
N GLU A 72 -12.72 -0.92 4.62
CA GLU A 72 -13.86 -0.07 4.28
C GLU A 72 -13.89 1.23 5.11
N LYS A 73 -13.50 1.16 6.40
CA LYS A 73 -13.50 2.32 7.31
C LYS A 73 -12.47 3.40 6.96
N VAL A 74 -11.46 3.05 6.17
CA VAL A 74 -10.35 3.95 5.83
C VAL A 74 -10.34 4.34 4.36
N ILE A 75 -11.33 3.91 3.58
CA ILE A 75 -11.52 4.37 2.20
C ILE A 75 -12.75 5.29 2.17
N LEU A 76 -12.65 6.36 1.40
CA LEU A 76 -13.75 7.29 1.19
C LEU A 76 -14.94 6.53 0.57
N GLU A 77 -16.06 6.52 1.28
CA GLU A 77 -17.25 5.73 0.96
C GLU A 77 -17.73 5.96 -0.49
N SER A 78 -17.75 7.21 -0.95
CA SER A 78 -18.16 7.56 -2.32
C SER A 78 -17.27 6.97 -3.42
N THR A 79 -16.08 6.46 -3.08
CA THR A 79 -15.18 5.82 -4.04
C THR A 79 -15.35 4.32 -4.10
N LEU A 80 -15.96 3.67 -3.10
CA LEU A 80 -16.07 2.21 -3.01
C LEU A 80 -17.15 1.64 -3.95
N SER A 81 -16.87 0.49 -4.54
CA SER A 81 -17.82 -0.22 -5.42
C SER A 81 -19.10 -0.66 -4.72
N GLU A 82 -19.03 -0.97 -3.43
CA GLU A 82 -20.18 -1.32 -2.59
C GLU A 82 -21.19 -0.16 -2.48
N HIS A 83 -20.74 1.08 -2.74
CA HIS A 83 -21.52 2.32 -2.61
C HIS A 83 -21.70 3.05 -3.96
N GLY A 84 -21.56 2.32 -5.07
CA GLY A 84 -21.74 2.86 -6.43
C GLY A 84 -20.51 3.53 -7.04
N GLY A 85 -19.36 3.48 -6.37
CA GLY A 85 -18.06 3.91 -6.89
C GLY A 85 -17.33 2.85 -7.72
N GLY A 86 -16.09 3.15 -8.12
CA GLY A 86 -15.24 2.25 -8.91
C GLY A 86 -14.07 1.61 -8.12
N GLY A 87 -13.99 1.90 -6.83
CA GLY A 87 -12.86 1.62 -5.96
C GLY A 87 -12.97 0.30 -5.22
N GLY A 88 -11.82 -0.31 -4.93
CA GLY A 88 -11.73 -1.56 -4.21
C GLY A 88 -10.32 -1.85 -3.73
N SER A 89 -10.20 -2.78 -2.78
CA SER A 89 -8.92 -3.19 -2.22
C SER A 89 -8.96 -4.65 -1.82
N PHE A 90 -7.90 -5.39 -2.13
CA PHE A 90 -7.69 -6.74 -1.64
C PHE A 90 -6.22 -6.99 -1.32
N THR A 91 -5.92 -8.10 -0.67
CA THR A 91 -4.57 -8.50 -0.29
C THR A 91 -4.15 -9.75 -1.04
N VAL A 92 -2.85 -9.90 -1.31
CA VAL A 92 -2.20 -11.12 -1.82
C VAL A 92 -0.88 -11.36 -1.07
N GLY A 93 -0.26 -12.52 -1.27
CA GLY A 93 0.95 -12.94 -0.58
C GLY A 93 0.66 -13.82 0.64
N SER A 94 1.59 -13.87 1.59
CA SER A 94 1.51 -14.68 2.80
C SER A 94 0.88 -13.95 3.97
N MET A 95 0.22 -14.69 4.86
CA MET A 95 -0.32 -14.17 6.12
C MET A 95 0.28 -14.88 7.35
N PRO A 96 0.17 -14.28 8.55
CA PRO A 96 0.56 -14.95 9.80
C PRO A 96 -0.20 -16.27 9.94
N GLY A 97 0.45 -17.32 10.47
CA GLY A 97 -0.08 -18.70 10.43
C GLY A 97 -1.42 -18.94 11.15
N HIS A 98 -1.93 -17.96 11.90
CA HIS A 98 -3.26 -18.01 12.51
C HIS A 98 -4.36 -17.40 11.63
N LEU A 99 -4.00 -16.90 10.45
CA LEU A 99 -4.90 -16.32 9.45
C LEU A 99 -4.84 -17.15 8.17
N GLU A 100 -5.95 -17.21 7.45
CA GLU A 100 -6.01 -17.81 6.13
C GLU A 100 -5.27 -16.94 5.10
N GLU A 101 -4.75 -17.61 4.07
CA GLU A 101 -4.13 -16.91 2.97
C GLU A 101 -5.16 -16.13 2.14
N PRO A 102 -4.80 -14.97 1.57
CA PRO A 102 -5.76 -14.15 0.86
C PRO A 102 -6.30 -14.85 -0.39
N ALA A 103 -7.63 -14.77 -0.60
CA ALA A 103 -8.29 -15.33 -1.78
C ALA A 103 -7.72 -14.79 -3.11
N GLY A 104 -7.15 -13.57 -3.11
CA GLY A 104 -6.49 -12.98 -4.26
C GLY A 104 -5.34 -13.83 -4.82
N ASN A 105 -4.69 -14.66 -3.99
CA ASN A 105 -3.66 -15.60 -4.42
C ASN A 105 -4.20 -16.61 -5.43
N ALA A 106 -5.37 -17.18 -5.16
CA ALA A 106 -6.01 -18.16 -6.02
C ALA A 106 -6.71 -17.50 -7.23
N LEU A 107 -7.27 -16.30 -7.03
CA LEU A 107 -8.02 -15.59 -8.08
C LEU A 107 -7.11 -15.03 -9.17
N PHE A 108 -5.91 -14.54 -8.83
CA PHE A 108 -5.02 -13.85 -9.77
C PHE A 108 -3.55 -14.28 -9.63
N PRO A 109 -3.21 -15.57 -9.80
CA PRO A 109 -1.86 -16.08 -9.53
C PRO A 109 -0.77 -15.38 -10.35
N ASP A 110 -1.03 -15.05 -11.62
CA ASP A 110 -0.07 -14.30 -12.45
C ASP A 110 0.13 -12.86 -11.98
N LEU A 111 -0.93 -12.20 -11.53
CA LEU A 111 -0.83 -10.86 -10.94
C LEU A 111 0.02 -10.89 -9.68
N VAL A 112 -0.19 -11.88 -8.80
CA VAL A 112 0.61 -12.02 -7.57
C VAL A 112 2.09 -12.18 -7.91
N ARG A 113 2.43 -13.12 -8.78
CA ARG A 113 3.82 -13.36 -9.20
C ARG A 113 4.44 -12.10 -9.80
N CYS A 114 3.79 -11.47 -10.78
CA CYS A 114 4.32 -10.27 -11.42
C CYS A 114 4.42 -9.09 -10.46
N ALA A 115 3.50 -8.96 -9.50
CA ALA A 115 3.54 -7.88 -8.51
C ALA A 115 4.72 -8.02 -7.54
N PHE A 116 5.10 -9.24 -7.13
CA PHE A 116 6.32 -9.43 -6.33
C PHE A 116 7.61 -9.23 -7.14
N GLU A 117 7.63 -9.63 -8.42
CA GLU A 117 8.77 -9.31 -9.29
C GLU A 117 8.94 -7.81 -9.53
N LEU A 118 7.84 -7.06 -9.56
CA LEU A 118 7.88 -5.60 -9.65
C LEU A 118 8.54 -4.96 -8.42
N GLU A 119 8.29 -5.44 -7.20
CA GLU A 119 8.99 -4.95 -5.99
C GLU A 119 10.50 -5.06 -6.15
N LYS A 120 10.98 -6.24 -6.54
CA LYS A 120 12.42 -6.52 -6.73
C LYS A 120 13.03 -5.61 -7.79
N ALA A 121 12.28 -5.34 -8.86
CA ALA A 121 12.76 -4.49 -9.94
C ALA A 121 12.78 -3.00 -9.55
N LEU A 122 11.80 -2.54 -8.75
CA LEU A 122 11.75 -1.17 -8.26
C LEU A 122 12.80 -0.89 -7.18
N MET A 123 13.05 -1.86 -6.27
CA MET A 123 13.92 -1.70 -5.11
C MET A 123 14.78 -2.95 -4.87
N PRO A 124 15.78 -3.23 -5.72
CA PRO A 124 16.57 -4.48 -5.68
C PRO A 124 17.39 -4.68 -4.39
N GLY A 125 17.66 -3.61 -3.62
CA GLY A 125 18.38 -3.66 -2.34
C GLY A 125 17.49 -3.79 -1.10
N ARG A 126 16.17 -3.80 -1.26
CA ARG A 126 15.21 -3.89 -0.16
C ARG A 126 15.00 -5.36 0.23
N ALA A 127 14.72 -5.62 1.51
CA ALA A 127 14.27 -6.94 1.94
C ALA A 127 12.92 -7.28 1.28
N PRO A 128 12.75 -8.48 0.68
CA PRO A 128 11.49 -8.84 0.04
C PRO A 128 10.31 -8.76 1.00
N SER A 129 9.19 -8.24 0.52
CA SER A 129 7.95 -8.25 1.28
C SER A 129 7.23 -9.60 1.12
N SER A 130 6.45 -10.00 2.12
CA SER A 130 5.65 -11.22 2.04
C SER A 130 4.23 -10.97 1.52
N THR A 131 3.76 -9.72 1.52
CA THR A 131 2.34 -9.38 1.34
C THR A 131 2.18 -8.11 0.52
N ILE A 132 1.10 -8.03 -0.27
CA ILE A 132 0.76 -6.86 -1.08
C ILE A 132 -0.70 -6.49 -0.85
N ALA A 133 -0.97 -5.23 -0.52
CA ALA A 133 -2.31 -4.66 -0.68
C ALA A 133 -2.43 -4.05 -2.08
N ILE A 134 -3.40 -4.53 -2.84
CA ILE A 134 -3.68 -4.09 -4.21
C ILE A 134 -4.97 -3.26 -4.17
N ASN A 135 -4.87 -2.00 -4.58
CA ASN A 135 -5.99 -1.07 -4.60
C ASN A 135 -6.29 -0.62 -6.02
N LYS A 136 -7.58 -0.48 -6.35
CA LYS A 136 -8.06 0.22 -7.55
C LYS A 136 -8.94 1.37 -7.11
N ARG A 137 -8.78 2.54 -7.73
CA ARG A 137 -9.58 3.77 -7.54
C ARG A 137 -9.99 4.03 -6.07
N ALA A 138 -9.15 3.65 -5.11
CA ALA A 138 -9.42 3.76 -3.70
C ALA A 138 -8.78 5.03 -3.16
N GLN A 139 -9.61 5.97 -2.69
CA GLN A 139 -9.12 7.16 -2.00
C GLN A 139 -9.13 6.91 -0.50
N PHE A 140 -7.95 6.72 0.09
CA PHE A 140 -7.84 6.47 1.52
C PHE A 140 -7.99 7.76 2.34
N LEU A 141 -8.74 7.68 3.44
CA LEU A 141 -8.84 8.70 4.49
C LEU A 141 -7.57 8.68 5.37
N PRO A 142 -7.26 9.77 6.11
CA PRO A 142 -6.12 9.79 7.04
C PRO A 142 -6.14 8.69 8.11
N HIS A 143 -5.21 7.75 8.02
CA HIS A 143 -5.12 6.59 8.90
C HIS A 143 -3.66 6.15 9.16
N VAL A 144 -3.50 5.20 10.08
CA VAL A 144 -2.32 4.32 10.18
C VAL A 144 -2.79 2.89 9.94
N ASP A 145 -1.89 2.03 9.50
CA ASP A 145 -2.19 0.62 9.29
C ASP A 145 -2.49 -0.08 10.62
N SER A 146 -3.48 -0.96 10.58
CA SER A 146 -3.95 -1.74 11.72
C SER A 146 -4.19 -3.21 11.31
N GLY A 147 -4.52 -4.07 12.27
CA GLY A 147 -4.70 -5.51 12.01
C GLY A 147 -3.38 -6.17 11.59
N ALA A 148 -3.35 -6.83 10.43
CA ALA A 148 -2.14 -7.43 9.88
C ALA A 148 -1.02 -6.41 9.57
N GLY A 149 -1.36 -5.12 9.45
CA GLY A 149 -0.39 -4.05 9.32
C GLY A 149 0.14 -3.49 10.66
N ALA A 150 -0.37 -3.95 11.81
CA ALA A 150 0.18 -3.57 13.10
C ALA A 150 1.49 -4.31 13.36
N GLY A 151 2.58 -3.58 13.63
CA GLY A 151 3.89 -4.20 13.82
C GLY A 151 4.57 -4.66 12.52
N GLN A 152 4.05 -4.25 11.36
CA GLN A 152 4.63 -4.61 10.07
C GLN A 152 5.99 -3.93 9.85
N GLY A 153 6.80 -4.51 8.96
CA GLY A 153 8.00 -3.87 8.45
C GLY A 153 7.72 -2.61 7.61
N ILE A 154 8.77 -1.98 7.09
CA ILE A 154 8.62 -0.84 6.18
C ILE A 154 7.78 -1.23 4.96
N SER A 155 6.85 -0.37 4.58
CA SER A 155 6.03 -0.54 3.39
C SER A 155 6.72 0.10 2.17
N LEU A 156 6.55 -0.48 0.99
CA LEU A 156 6.82 0.15 -0.29
C LEU A 156 5.49 0.42 -0.98
N ILE A 157 5.28 1.60 -1.53
CA ILE A 157 4.08 1.92 -2.31
C ILE A 157 4.44 2.49 -3.67
N VAL A 158 3.72 2.09 -4.71
CA VAL A 158 3.75 2.73 -6.03
C VAL A 158 2.33 2.86 -6.58
N GLY A 159 2.04 3.97 -7.24
CA GLY A 159 0.83 4.20 -8.02
C GLY A 159 1.05 3.85 -9.49
N LEU A 160 0.08 3.19 -10.13
CA LEU A 160 0.11 2.80 -11.54
C LEU A 160 -1.16 3.25 -12.25
N GLY A 161 -1.07 3.44 -13.56
CA GLY A 161 -2.20 3.74 -14.43
C GLY A 161 -2.19 5.17 -14.96
N ASP A 162 -3.27 5.53 -15.64
CA ASP A 162 -3.45 6.86 -16.21
C ASP A 162 -4.37 7.72 -15.35
N TYR A 163 -3.77 8.48 -14.44
CA TYR A 163 -4.48 9.34 -13.50
C TYR A 163 -3.73 10.64 -13.24
N VAL A 164 -4.47 11.65 -12.79
CA VAL A 164 -3.95 12.95 -12.33
C VAL A 164 -4.32 13.19 -10.87
N GLY A 165 -3.45 13.88 -10.12
CA GLY A 165 -3.57 14.01 -8.67
C GLY A 165 -3.29 12.69 -7.93
N GLY A 166 -3.91 12.48 -6.78
CA GLY A 166 -3.81 11.19 -6.07
C GLY A 166 -2.50 10.97 -5.35
N GLU A 167 -1.78 12.06 -5.05
CA GLU A 167 -0.57 12.05 -4.25
C GLU A 167 -0.85 11.36 -2.91
N LEU A 168 0.15 10.62 -2.45
CA LEU A 168 0.15 10.09 -1.11
C LEU A 168 0.65 11.18 -0.17
N VAL A 169 -0.08 11.43 0.91
CA VAL A 169 0.42 12.24 2.01
C VAL A 169 0.92 11.33 3.11
N VAL A 170 2.13 11.54 3.59
CA VAL A 170 2.75 10.83 4.71
C VAL A 170 3.24 11.88 5.71
N GLU A 171 2.72 11.88 6.94
CA GLU A 171 3.05 12.87 7.98
C GLU A 171 2.96 14.33 7.48
N GLY A 172 1.94 14.62 6.66
CA GLY A 172 1.71 15.95 6.09
C GLY A 172 2.56 16.29 4.86
N THR A 173 3.55 15.47 4.51
CA THR A 173 4.37 15.65 3.30
C THR A 173 3.71 14.95 2.11
N ARG A 174 3.60 15.66 0.97
CA ARG A 174 2.98 15.15 -0.25
C ARG A 174 4.03 14.46 -1.12
N HIS A 175 3.67 13.30 -1.65
CA HIS A 175 4.51 12.50 -2.55
C HIS A 175 3.72 12.13 -3.80
N ASP A 176 4.26 12.47 -4.96
CA ASP A 176 3.81 11.84 -6.21
C ASP A 176 4.36 10.42 -6.24
N ILE A 177 3.45 9.45 -6.34
CA ILE A 177 3.78 8.04 -6.39
C ILE A 177 3.45 7.42 -7.75
N ARG A 178 3.04 8.21 -8.76
CA ARG A 178 2.77 7.70 -10.11
C ARG A 178 4.08 7.21 -10.72
N TYR A 179 4.20 5.89 -10.82
CA TYR A 179 5.40 5.17 -11.23
C TYR A 179 6.68 5.51 -10.43
N THR A 180 6.53 6.17 -9.29
CA THR A 180 7.61 6.61 -8.42
C THR A 180 7.44 5.91 -7.07
N PRO A 181 8.21 4.85 -6.77
CA PRO A 181 8.05 4.11 -5.52
C PRO A 181 8.44 4.97 -4.31
N LEU A 182 7.75 4.77 -3.19
CA LEU A 182 8.02 5.42 -1.92
C LEU A 182 8.06 4.40 -0.79
N GLU A 183 9.08 4.46 0.07
CA GLU A 183 9.10 3.74 1.34
C GLU A 183 8.54 4.60 2.47
N PHE A 184 7.72 3.98 3.33
CA PHE A 184 7.22 4.61 4.55
C PHE A 184 6.81 3.55 5.58
N CYS A 185 6.70 3.92 6.85
CA CYS A 185 6.22 3.04 7.90
C CYS A 185 4.71 3.21 8.07
N GLY A 186 3.90 2.41 7.36
CA GLY A 186 2.44 2.51 7.42
C GLY A 186 1.83 2.27 8.80
N TRP A 187 2.53 1.57 9.69
CA TRP A 187 2.09 1.34 11.08
C TRP A 187 2.18 2.60 11.96
N THR A 188 3.23 3.40 11.79
CA THR A 188 3.53 4.52 12.70
C THR A 188 3.29 5.88 12.07
N GLN A 189 3.31 5.96 10.74
CA GLN A 189 3.14 7.19 10.00
C GLN A 189 1.72 7.32 9.46
N ARG A 190 1.05 8.42 9.79
CA ARG A 190 -0.27 8.75 9.28
C ARG A 190 -0.19 9.06 7.79
N HIS A 191 -1.06 8.42 7.02
CA HIS A 191 -1.06 8.56 5.58
C HIS A 191 -2.47 8.54 4.96
N TRP A 192 -2.61 9.14 3.79
CA TRP A 192 -3.86 9.18 3.00
C TRP A 192 -3.62 9.52 1.54
N THR A 193 -4.65 9.36 0.72
CA THR A 193 -4.63 9.69 -0.71
C THR A 193 -5.38 10.99 -0.95
N LEU A 194 -4.75 11.95 -1.64
CA LEU A 194 -5.45 13.15 -2.13
C LEU A 194 -6.45 12.79 -3.24
N PRO A 195 -7.41 13.67 -3.56
CA PRO A 195 -8.32 13.45 -4.68
C PRO A 195 -7.55 13.23 -6.00
N PHE A 196 -8.10 12.37 -6.86
CA PHE A 196 -7.58 12.10 -8.19
C PHE A 196 -8.71 11.89 -9.20
N ASP A 197 -8.35 11.94 -10.47
CA ASP A 197 -9.20 11.55 -11.58
C ASP A 197 -8.46 10.56 -12.50
N GLY A 198 -9.20 9.64 -13.12
CA GLY A 198 -8.69 8.61 -14.03
C GLY A 198 -8.50 7.21 -13.42
N GLU A 199 -7.71 6.39 -14.12
CA GLU A 199 -7.40 5.01 -13.76
C GLU A 199 -6.21 4.97 -12.80
N ARG A 200 -6.49 4.82 -11.51
CA ARG A 200 -5.46 4.68 -10.47
C ARG A 200 -5.48 3.29 -9.85
N PHE A 201 -4.37 2.58 -9.97
CA PHE A 201 -4.03 1.44 -9.12
C PHE A 201 -2.93 1.85 -8.15
N SER A 202 -2.85 1.17 -7.01
CA SER A 202 -1.67 1.26 -6.15
C SER A 202 -1.35 -0.10 -5.56
N LEU A 203 -0.07 -0.45 -5.49
CA LEU A 203 0.43 -1.63 -4.81
C LEU A 203 1.19 -1.17 -3.57
N VAL A 204 0.89 -1.78 -2.42
CA VAL A 204 1.60 -1.56 -1.17
C VAL A 204 2.20 -2.89 -0.74
N TRP A 205 3.52 -3.02 -0.84
CA TRP A 205 4.25 -4.19 -0.35
C TRP A 205 4.63 -4.00 1.11
N PHE A 206 4.41 -5.01 1.94
CA PHE A 206 4.74 -5.02 3.36
C PHE A 206 4.88 -6.45 3.87
N THR A 207 5.44 -6.59 5.08
CA THR A 207 5.57 -7.88 5.76
C THR A 207 4.85 -7.79 7.10
N PRO A 208 3.69 -8.46 7.26
CA PRO A 208 3.04 -8.63 8.56
C PRO A 208 3.99 -9.29 9.55
N ARG A 209 3.85 -8.93 10.83
CA ARG A 209 4.59 -9.59 11.90
C ARG A 209 4.36 -11.11 11.89
N GLY A 210 5.42 -11.90 11.88
CA GLY A 210 5.38 -13.36 11.79
C GLY A 210 5.38 -13.92 10.36
N CYS A 211 5.60 -13.07 9.36
CA CYS A 211 5.80 -13.47 7.96
C CYS A 211 7.21 -13.17 7.45
N GLU A 212 8.14 -12.82 8.34
CA GLU A 212 9.52 -12.52 7.99
C GLU A 212 10.17 -13.75 7.34
N GLY A 213 10.68 -13.58 6.12
CA GLY A 213 11.35 -14.64 5.36
C GLY A 213 10.43 -15.64 4.65
N LYS A 214 9.12 -15.37 4.59
CA LYS A 214 8.17 -16.13 3.76
C LYS A 214 8.16 -15.67 2.31
#